data_AF-A0A6J6CAA6-F1
#
_entry.id   AF-A0A6J6CAA6-F1
#
_cell.length_a   1.000
_cell.length_b   1.000
_cell.length_c   1.000
_cell.angle_alpha   90.00
_cell.angle_beta   90.00
_cell.angle_gamma   90.00
#
_symmetry.space_group_name_H-M   'P 1'
#
loop_
_entity.id
_entity.type
_entity.pdbx_description
1 polymer ?
#
loop_
_entity_poly.entity_id
_entity_poly.type
_entity_poly.pdbx_seq_one_letter_code
_entity_poly.pdbx_strand_id
1 'polypeptide(L)'
;MGAAGVSVGSAALAPVAVPESPNPLAAGDTGQGCLAGLMLSLGLLVLLVASAPVAGAVLYASSRSVVLTTAAALLGPVVGLFLLWGGTTAATSRLTGRESELVGHITPAR
;
A
#
# COMPACT_ATOMS: atom_id res chain seq x y z
N MET A 1 12.46 -8.34 -3.17
CA MET A 1 11.90 -7.88 -4.46
C MET A 1 10.39 -8.15 -4.64
N GLY A 2 9.66 -8.74 -3.69
CA GLY A 2 8.22 -9.05 -3.86
C GLY A 2 7.24 -7.93 -3.48
N ALA A 3 7.57 -7.05 -2.53
CA ALA A 3 6.63 -6.04 -2.05
C ALA A 3 6.37 -4.89 -3.05
N ALA A 4 7.37 -4.55 -3.88
CA ALA A 4 7.21 -3.56 -4.94
C ALA A 4 6.28 -4.05 -6.07
N GLY A 5 6.20 -5.37 -6.31
CA GLY A 5 5.36 -5.94 -7.36
C GLY A 5 3.86 -5.87 -7.03
N VAL A 6 3.49 -6.06 -5.76
CA VAL A 6 2.09 -6.06 -5.33
C VAL A 6 1.53 -4.64 -5.32
N SER A 7 2.29 -3.64 -4.85
CA SER A 7 1.86 -2.24 -4.84
C SER A 7 1.71 -1.65 -6.26
N VAL A 8 2.58 -2.04 -7.19
CA VAL A 8 2.49 -1.64 -8.60
C VAL A 8 1.32 -2.36 -9.29
N GLY A 9 1.10 -3.64 -8.99
CA GLY A 9 -0.04 -4.40 -9.52
C GLY A 9 -1.40 -3.83 -9.09
N SER A 10 -1.55 -3.44 -7.83
CA SER A 10 -2.78 -2.82 -7.33
C SER A 10 -3.01 -1.40 -7.87
N ALA A 11 -1.95 -0.63 -8.13
CA ALA A 11 -2.05 0.68 -8.75
C ALA A 11 -2.38 0.60 -10.25
N ALA A 12 -1.92 -0.44 -10.94
CA ALA A 12 -2.26 -0.70 -12.35
C ALA A 12 -3.69 -1.24 -12.54
N LEU A 13 -4.24 -1.92 -11.53
CA LEU A 13 -5.59 -2.50 -11.57
C LEU A 13 -6.67 -1.62 -10.94
N ALA A 14 -6.31 -0.48 -10.34
CA ALA A 14 -7.29 0.49 -9.87
C ALA A 14 -7.97 1.13 -11.10
N PRO A 15 -9.27 0.86 -11.36
CA PRO A 15 -9.94 1.36 -12.53
C PRO A 15 -10.31 2.82 -12.28
N VAL A 16 -9.36 3.73 -12.46
CA VAL A 16 -9.67 5.15 -12.61
C VAL A 16 -10.24 5.29 -14.01
N ALA A 17 -11.57 5.30 -14.13
CA ALA A 17 -12.24 5.64 -15.37
C ALA A 17 -11.80 7.04 -15.79
N VAL A 18 -10.89 7.13 -16.77
CA VAL A 18 -10.58 8.37 -17.45
C VAL A 18 -11.70 8.61 -18.45
N PRO A 19 -12.51 9.67 -18.32
CA PRO A 19 -13.46 10.03 -19.36
C PRO A 19 -12.70 10.73 -20.49
N GLU A 20 -12.91 10.29 -21.73
CA GLU A 20 -12.48 10.97 -22.96
C GLU A 20 -13.19 12.32 -23.07
N SER A 21 -12.67 13.32 -22.34
CA SER A 21 -13.14 14.70 -22.37
C SER A 21 -12.16 15.57 -23.16
N PRO A 22 -12.63 16.54 -23.95
CA PRO A 22 -11.79 17.48 -24.70
C PRO A 22 -11.21 18.59 -23.80
N ASN A 23 -11.10 18.33 -22.49
CA ASN A 23 -10.61 19.27 -21.51
C ASN A 23 -9.07 19.21 -21.48
N PRO A 24 -8.34 20.34 -21.60
CA PRO A 24 -6.88 20.37 -21.46
C PRO A 24 -6.36 19.98 -20.06
N LEU A 25 -7.25 19.74 -19.08
CA LEU A 25 -6.95 19.08 -17.79
C LEU A 25 -7.10 17.55 -17.82
N ALA A 26 -7.60 16.98 -18.92
CA ALA A 26 -7.67 15.53 -19.18
C ALA A 26 -6.47 15.03 -20.03
N ALA A 27 -5.56 15.92 -20.43
CA ALA A 27 -4.25 15.55 -20.94
C ALA A 27 -3.35 15.15 -19.76
N GLY A 28 -3.02 13.86 -19.72
CA GLY A 28 -2.35 13.18 -18.63
C GLY A 28 -0.98 13.74 -18.20
N ASP A 29 -0.54 13.23 -17.05
CA ASP A 29 0.83 13.24 -16.49
C ASP A 29 1.33 14.44 -15.67
N THR A 30 0.62 15.56 -15.53
CA THR A 30 1.09 16.64 -14.63
C THR A 30 0.67 16.43 -13.17
N GLY A 31 1.24 15.42 -12.52
CA GLY A 31 1.17 15.26 -11.05
C GLY A 31 0.81 13.88 -10.54
N GLN A 32 0.19 13.03 -11.37
CA GLN A 32 -0.12 11.64 -11.00
C GLN A 32 1.14 10.81 -10.76
N GLY A 33 2.20 11.00 -11.58
CA GLY A 33 3.49 10.34 -11.36
C GLY A 33 4.20 10.79 -10.07
N CYS A 34 4.10 12.08 -9.73
CA CYS A 34 4.66 12.60 -8.48
C CYS A 34 3.91 12.06 -7.25
N LEU A 35 2.58 12.07 -7.29
CA LEU A 35 1.74 11.50 -6.23
C LEU A 35 1.95 9.99 -6.09
N ALA A 36 2.01 9.25 -7.19
CA ALA A 36 2.30 7.82 -7.20
C ALA A 36 3.70 7.54 -6.62
N GLY A 37 4.69 8.35 -6.97
CA GLY A 37 6.04 8.27 -6.41
C GLY A 37 6.07 8.55 -4.90
N LEU A 38 5.32 9.54 -4.41
CA LEU A 38 5.18 9.83 -2.98
C LEU A 38 4.45 8.70 -2.23
N MET A 39 3.40 8.13 -2.81
CA MET A 39 2.69 7.00 -2.22
C MET A 39 3.57 5.74 -2.19
N LEU A 40 4.35 5.51 -3.24
CA LEU A 40 5.31 4.41 -3.29
C LEU A 40 6.42 4.59 -2.25
N SER A 41 6.98 5.80 -2.11
CA SER A 41 8.03 6.07 -1.13
C SER A 41 7.52 5.92 0.31
N LEU A 42 6.31 6.40 0.60
CA LEU A 42 5.62 6.14 1.87
C LEU A 42 5.40 4.65 2.09
N GLY A 43 4.93 3.91 1.08
CA GLY A 43 4.74 2.47 1.14
C GLY A 43 6.05 1.72 1.46
N LEU A 44 7.14 2.10 0.80
CA LEU A 44 8.48 1.55 1.07
C LEU A 44 8.98 1.88 2.46
N LEU A 45 8.72 3.10 2.96
CA LEU A 45 9.10 3.50 4.31
C LEU A 45 8.32 2.69 5.36
N VAL A 46 7.01 2.54 5.19
CA VAL A 46 6.18 1.71 6.08
C VAL A 46 6.66 0.26 6.05
N LEU A 47 6.94 -0.27 4.85
CA LEU A 47 7.46 -1.63 4.69
C LEU A 47 8.82 -1.80 5.39
N LEU A 48 9.72 -0.83 5.25
CA LEU A 48 11.03 -0.85 5.89
C LEU A 48 10.89 -0.87 7.41
N VAL A 49 10.09 0.04 7.97
CA VAL A 49 9.86 0.13 9.43
C VAL A 49 9.19 -1.14 9.97
N ALA A 50 8.21 -1.67 9.25
CA ALA A 50 7.51 -2.89 9.62
C ALA A 50 8.39 -4.14 9.57
N SER A 51 9.27 -4.25 8.57
CA SER A 51 10.12 -5.42 8.37
C SER A 51 11.42 -5.37 9.18
N ALA A 52 11.88 -4.18 9.59
CA ALA A 52 13.07 -3.99 10.41
C ALA A 52 13.12 -4.86 11.69
N PRO A 53 12.08 -4.95 12.54
CA PRO A 53 12.15 -5.79 13.75
C PRO A 53 12.27 -7.28 13.41
N VAL A 54 11.60 -7.75 12.36
CA VAL A 54 11.69 -9.15 11.91
C VAL A 54 13.09 -9.45 11.38
N ALA A 55 13.64 -8.55 10.56
CA ALA A 55 15.02 -8.67 10.06
C ALA A 55 16.03 -8.68 11.21
N GLY A 56 15.86 -7.81 12.20
CA GLY A 56 16.70 -7.78 13.41
C GLY A 56 16.63 -9.08 14.21
N ALA A 57 15.43 -9.63 14.40
CA ALA A 57 15.22 -10.91 15.09
C ALA A 57 15.92 -12.07 14.36
N VAL A 58 15.81 -12.12 13.03
CA VAL A 58 16.46 -13.13 12.18
C VAL A 58 17.98 -13.00 12.24
N LEU A 59 18.53 -11.78 12.11
CA LEU A 59 19.98 -11.54 12.20
C LEU A 59 20.54 -11.97 13.56
N TYR A 60 19.84 -11.62 14.64
CA TYR A 60 20.22 -12.01 15.99
C TYR A 60 20.19 -13.54 16.18
N ALA A 61 19.14 -14.21 15.68
CA ALA A 61 18.97 -15.65 15.79
C ALA A 61 19.95 -16.46 14.91
N SER A 62 20.39 -15.89 13.78
CA SER A 62 21.24 -16.55 12.78
C SER A 62 22.56 -17.06 13.35
N SER A 63 23.13 -16.33 14.31
CA SER A 63 24.40 -16.68 14.95
C SER A 63 24.29 -17.80 16.00
N ARG A 64 23.08 -18.26 16.30
CA ARG A 64 22.82 -19.17 17.44
C ARG A 64 22.22 -20.50 17.03
N SER A 65 21.21 -20.50 16.17
CA SER A 65 20.47 -21.71 15.83
C SER A 65 19.62 -21.54 14.58
N VAL A 66 19.62 -22.57 13.73
CA VAL A 66 18.75 -22.66 12.54
C VAL A 66 17.27 -22.71 12.95
N VAL A 67 16.94 -23.40 14.04
CA VAL A 67 15.57 -23.50 14.56
C VAL A 67 15.07 -22.15 15.06
N LEU A 68 15.92 -21.40 15.76
CA LEU A 68 15.57 -20.07 16.24
C LEU A 68 15.37 -19.08 15.08
N THR A 69 16.21 -19.20 14.05
CA THR A 69 16.17 -18.35 12.86
C THR A 69 14.91 -18.60 12.03
N THR A 70 14.52 -19.88 11.86
CA THR A 70 13.28 -20.25 11.17
C THR A 70 12.05 -19.79 11.95
N ALA A 71 12.04 -19.94 13.27
CA ALA A 71 10.97 -19.41 14.12
C ALA A 71 10.86 -17.87 14.01
N ALA A 72 11.98 -17.15 14.00
CA ALA A 72 11.99 -15.70 13.80
C ALA A 72 11.50 -15.30 12.42
N ALA A 73 11.84 -16.05 11.37
CA ALA A 73 11.37 -15.78 10.00
C ALA A 73 9.84 -15.96 9.87
N LEU A 74 9.24 -16.87 10.62
CA LEU A 74 7.78 -17.07 10.66
C LEU A 74 7.02 -15.87 11.26
N LEU A 75 7.70 -14.95 11.96
CA LEU A 75 7.09 -13.68 12.37
C LEU A 75 6.80 -12.76 11.18
N GLY A 76 7.53 -12.90 10.06
CA GLY A 76 7.34 -12.08 8.86
C GLY A 76 5.92 -12.14 8.30
N PRO A 77 5.40 -13.34 7.97
CA PRO A 77 4.01 -13.50 7.53
C PRO A 77 2.97 -12.99 8.54
N VAL A 78 3.22 -13.19 9.84
CA VAL A 78 2.32 -12.72 10.91
C VAL A 78 2.23 -11.20 10.92
N VAL A 79 3.37 -10.51 10.88
CA VAL A 79 3.43 -9.04 10.79
C VAL A 79 2.76 -8.54 9.51
N GLY A 80 2.99 -9.21 8.38
CA GLY A 80 2.33 -8.88 7.11
C GLY A 80 0.80 -8.99 7.19
N LEU A 81 0.29 -10.05 7.81
CA LEU A 81 -1.16 -10.25 7.99
C LEU A 81 -1.77 -9.14 8.85
N PHE A 82 -1.10 -8.77 9.96
CA PHE A 82 -1.54 -7.69 10.83
C PHE A 82 -1.58 -6.34 10.11
N LEU A 83 -0.59 -6.03 9.26
CA LEU A 83 -0.57 -4.79 8.49
C LEU A 83 -1.68 -4.75 7.45
N LEU A 84 -1.94 -5.84 6.75
CA LEU A 84 -3.02 -5.93 5.76
C LEU A 84 -4.39 -5.75 6.44
N TRP A 85 -4.61 -6.47 7.53
CA TRP A 85 -5.87 -6.40 8.27
C TRP A 85 -6.08 -5.02 8.90
N GLY A 86 -5.05 -4.47 9.56
CA GLY A 86 -5.12 -3.13 10.15
C GLY A 86 -5.32 -2.03 9.11
N GLY A 87 -4.59 -2.10 7.99
CA GLY A 87 -4.71 -1.12 6.91
C GLY A 87 -6.10 -1.12 6.26
N THR A 88 -6.64 -2.29 5.95
CA THR A 88 -7.99 -2.43 5.37
C THR A 88 -9.07 -1.96 6.34
N THR A 89 -8.97 -2.31 7.62
CA THR A 89 -9.92 -1.89 8.66
C THR A 89 -9.88 -0.37 8.89
N ALA A 90 -8.69 0.23 8.90
CA ALA A 90 -8.53 1.68 9.03
C ALA A 90 -9.05 2.42 7.78
N ALA A 91 -8.80 1.89 6.58
CA ALA A 91 -9.29 2.49 5.34
C ALA A 91 -10.82 2.42 5.26
N THR A 92 -11.41 1.25 5.53
CA THR A 92 -12.86 1.06 5.52
C THR A 92 -13.56 1.90 6.59
N SER A 93 -13.05 1.97 7.82
CA SER A 93 -13.65 2.81 8.87
C SER A 93 -13.61 4.31 8.55
N ARG A 94 -12.61 4.79 7.80
CA ARG A 94 -12.55 6.18 7.31
C ARG A 94 -13.48 6.47 6.14
N LEU A 95 -13.83 5.46 5.35
CA LEU A 95 -14.73 5.57 4.21
C LEU A 95 -16.21 5.41 4.63
N THR A 96 -16.47 4.57 5.62
CA THR A 96 -17.82 4.27 6.11
C THR A 96 -18.46 5.54 6.65
N GLY A 97 -19.58 5.97 6.06
CA GLY A 97 -20.31 7.19 6.43
C GLY A 97 -19.94 8.45 5.63
N ARG A 98 -18.92 8.39 4.77
CA ARG A 98 -18.56 9.47 3.81
C ARG A 98 -18.83 9.11 2.35
N GLU A 99 -19.51 7.99 2.13
CA GLU A 99 -19.78 7.41 0.82
C GLU A 99 -20.60 8.35 -0.07
N SER A 100 -21.62 9.00 0.49
CA SER A 100 -22.46 9.97 -0.23
C SER A 100 -21.69 11.22 -0.66
N GLU A 101 -20.74 11.67 0.14
CA GLU A 101 -19.89 12.83 -0.16
C GLU A 101 -18.88 12.49 -1.26
N LEU A 102 -18.27 11.29 -1.21
CA LEU A 102 -17.39 10.79 -2.27
C LEU A 102 -18.12 10.63 -3.61
N VAL A 103 -19.33 10.06 -3.61
CA VAL A 103 -20.14 9.91 -4.83
C VAL A 103 -20.50 11.28 -5.41
N GLY A 104 -20.78 12.28 -4.56
CA GLY A 104 -21.04 13.65 -4.97
C GLY A 104 -19.85 14.33 -5.66
N HIS A 105 -18.61 13.99 -5.28
CA HIS A 105 -17.40 14.50 -5.93
C HIS A 105 -17.03 13.79 -7.23
N ILE A 106 -17.47 12.54 -7.41
CA ILE A 106 -17.19 11.73 -8.62
C ILE A 106 -18.26 11.93 -9.70
N THR A 107 -19.50 12.23 -9.30
CA THR A 107 -20.60 12.43 -10.25
C THR A 107 -20.47 13.82 -10.89
N PRO A 108 -20.20 13.94 -12.20
CA PRO A 108 -20.15 15.25 -12.85
C PRO A 108 -21.54 15.87 -12.79
N ALA A 109 -21.59 17.16 -12.40
CA ALA A 109 -22.82 17.94 -12.40
C ALA A 109 -23.47 17.85 -13.80
N ARG A 110 -24.74 17.41 -13.84
CA ARG A 110 -25.57 17.58 -15.03
C ARG A 110 -25.85 19.05 -15.28
#